data_AF-M1W7H7-F1
#
_entry.id   AF-M1W7H7-F1
#
_cell.length_a   1.000
_cell.length_b   1.000
_cell.length_c   1.000
_cell.angle_alpha   90.00
_cell.angle_beta   90.00
_cell.angle_gamma   90.00
#
_symmetry.space_group_name_H-M   'P 1'
#
loop_
_entity.id
_entity.type
_entity.pdbx_description
1 polymer ?
#
loop_
_entity_poly.entity_id
_entity_poly.type
_entity_poly.pdbx_seq_one_letter_code
_entity_poly.pdbx_strand_id
1 'polypeptide(L)'
;MSSLPLLAPKPSGDPAETCVTVRKEHSEEDWDAHRHLIEQLYIHENRRLVDTMAIMATKYGFGASLQIYKKRFKKWNIRKRCYRKSAASPAISTPSNIGDDAATSRAASHDETETEEMDCDEVIRDPNTSMMVAPNMMRLAPYAGLELVLDNVRVWSLCKLETADGSADSMVRYLANPGQPPIQDSRTMYRTFELVFDLWHYGKGQLAGMAARKAFFILEFVLMEDHPDLIWHILDTIYDMVDRGHIQLLGMFLKHAGALATARLPHEHPLVAILQELIGCDYQTPQGRQYVCHLLRSAWLRNVDILSAQVGSLGSLASKHLWLYEQLIWDGRTRLRKDCQLARKQDTMTAALSDMHRQQGMDCTASPVDRLRTMALMLEYTQMDLRDRDEAEGLALALLQRTQTPQSAEESRSNARFHAYACKMLARLQEHRQDWALAEDNLKQAIEQREAAHGNGTDLRVIRDMWELAGHYKRVGRDAEAEQTVYDAVSRAEMLLRTIE
;
A
#
# COMPACT_ATOMS: atom_id res chain seq x y z
N MET A 1 40.38 -27.06 29.15
CA MET A 1 40.83 -26.57 30.47
C MET A 1 41.65 -25.31 30.22
N SER A 2 41.03 -24.15 29.94
CA SER A 2 40.25 -23.26 30.82
C SER A 2 41.14 -22.44 31.75
N SER A 3 41.49 -21.21 31.34
CA SER A 3 41.87 -20.12 32.26
C SER A 3 41.37 -18.80 31.68
N LEU A 4 40.24 -18.31 32.21
CA LEU A 4 39.69 -16.99 31.93
C LEU A 4 40.47 -15.92 32.73
N PRO A 5 40.67 -14.70 32.19
CA PRO A 5 41.19 -13.59 32.97
C PRO A 5 40.09 -12.89 33.81
N LEU A 6 40.55 -12.36 34.95
CA LEU A 6 39.80 -11.73 36.04
C LEU A 6 38.99 -10.49 35.60
N LEU A 7 37.79 -10.40 36.19
CA LEU A 7 36.95 -9.20 36.28
C LEU A 7 37.64 -8.09 37.09
N ALA A 8 37.57 -6.86 36.56
CA ALA A 8 37.87 -5.63 37.28
C ALA A 8 36.63 -5.12 38.06
N PRO A 9 36.81 -4.24 39.08
CA PRO A 9 35.94 -4.16 40.26
C PRO A 9 34.75 -3.18 40.15
N LYS A 10 33.73 -3.43 40.96
CA LYS A 10 32.58 -2.53 41.23
C LYS A 10 33.02 -1.18 41.80
N PRO A 11 32.40 -0.05 41.39
CA PRO A 11 32.24 1.12 42.23
C PRO A 11 30.94 1.07 43.04
N SER A 12 31.07 1.60 44.25
CA SER A 12 30.10 1.71 45.34
C SER A 12 28.84 2.47 44.98
N GLY A 13 27.72 2.09 45.62
CA GLY A 13 26.43 2.75 45.47
C GLY A 13 26.28 4.02 46.31
N ASP A 14 25.27 4.79 45.90
CA ASP A 14 24.39 5.55 46.78
C ASP A 14 22.96 5.53 46.18
N PRO A 15 21.91 5.73 47.00
CA PRO A 15 20.60 5.14 46.80
C PRO A 15 19.68 6.03 45.95
N ALA A 16 19.19 5.50 44.83
CA ALA A 16 18.05 6.07 44.14
C ALA A 16 16.75 5.50 44.76
N GLU A 17 15.99 6.42 45.33
CA GLU A 17 14.67 6.29 45.93
C GLU A 17 13.76 5.26 45.22
N THR A 18 13.54 4.11 45.88
CA THR A 18 12.39 3.27 45.56
C THR A 18 11.12 3.98 46.01
N CYS A 19 10.37 4.53 45.05
CA CYS A 19 8.96 4.82 45.21
C CYS A 19 8.21 3.51 45.45
N VAL A 20 7.98 3.18 46.72
CA VAL A 20 7.13 2.06 47.13
C VAL A 20 5.69 2.42 46.79
N THR A 21 5.21 1.97 45.63
CA THR A 21 3.77 1.98 45.33
C THR A 21 3.09 1.00 46.27
N VAL A 22 2.46 1.52 47.32
CA VAL A 22 1.58 0.80 48.23
C VAL A 22 0.55 0.02 47.41
N ARG A 23 0.59 -1.32 47.49
CA ARG A 23 -0.43 -2.20 46.91
C ARG A 23 -1.71 -2.03 47.72
N LYS A 24 -2.64 -1.19 47.25
CA LYS A 24 -3.99 -1.09 47.83
C LYS A 24 -4.75 -2.38 47.55
N GLU A 25 -5.08 -3.13 48.61
CA GLU A 25 -6.07 -4.20 48.55
C GLU A 25 -7.46 -3.56 48.49
N HIS A 26 -8.18 -3.74 47.39
CA HIS A 26 -9.52 -3.18 47.18
C HIS A 26 -10.60 -4.09 47.77
N SER A 27 -11.56 -3.52 48.50
CA SER A 27 -12.67 -4.25 49.13
C SER A 27 -13.67 -4.78 48.09
N GLU A 28 -14.54 -5.73 48.45
CA GLU A 28 -15.55 -6.24 47.50
C GLU A 28 -16.49 -5.14 46.96
N GLU A 29 -16.81 -4.16 47.81
CA GLU A 29 -17.67 -3.02 47.47
C GLU A 29 -17.01 -2.10 46.43
N ASP A 30 -15.70 -1.89 46.51
CA ASP A 30 -14.93 -1.11 45.53
C ASP A 30 -14.91 -1.80 44.16
N TRP A 31 -14.84 -3.14 44.14
CA TRP A 31 -14.87 -3.92 42.90
C TRP A 31 -16.23 -3.87 42.22
N ASP A 32 -17.32 -3.93 42.99
CA ASP A 32 -18.66 -3.88 42.44
C ASP A 32 -19.00 -2.47 41.92
N ALA A 33 -18.49 -1.40 42.56
CA ALA A 33 -18.61 -0.04 42.06
C ALA A 33 -17.95 0.17 40.68
N HIS A 34 -16.83 -0.52 40.42
CA HIS A 34 -16.09 -0.41 39.15
C HIS A 34 -16.46 -1.49 38.12
N ARG A 35 -17.35 -2.43 38.46
CA ARG A 35 -17.68 -3.58 37.62
C ARG A 35 -18.17 -3.18 36.23
N HIS A 36 -19.12 -2.25 36.15
CA HIS A 36 -19.71 -1.82 34.87
C HIS A 36 -18.66 -1.19 33.94
N LEU A 37 -17.75 -0.39 34.50
CA LEU A 37 -16.67 0.24 33.75
C LEU A 37 -15.66 -0.79 33.23
N ILE A 38 -15.30 -1.78 34.06
CA ILE A 38 -14.40 -2.85 33.65
C ILE A 38 -15.05 -3.72 32.56
N GLU A 39 -16.35 -4.00 32.67
CA GLU A 39 -17.12 -4.74 31.67
C GLU A 39 -17.21 -3.95 30.35
N GLN A 40 -17.43 -2.64 30.40
CA GLN A 40 -17.40 -1.77 29.23
C GLN A 40 -16.04 -1.78 28.52
N LEU A 41 -14.95 -1.57 29.26
CA LEU A 41 -13.60 -1.56 28.69
C LEU A 41 -13.22 -2.93 28.10
N TYR A 42 -13.60 -4.03 28.77
CA TYR A 42 -13.16 -5.38 28.40
C TYR A 42 -14.05 -6.06 27.35
N ILE A 43 -15.37 -5.86 27.42
CA ILE A 43 -16.36 -6.49 26.53
C ILE A 43 -16.79 -5.56 25.41
N HIS A 44 -17.26 -4.35 25.73
CA HIS A 44 -17.84 -3.44 24.73
C HIS A 44 -16.78 -2.73 23.89
N GLU A 45 -15.70 -2.28 24.52
CA GLU A 45 -14.54 -1.67 23.83
C GLU A 45 -13.50 -2.70 23.38
N ASN A 46 -13.77 -3.99 23.60
CA ASN A 46 -12.96 -5.13 23.15
C ASN A 46 -11.48 -5.11 23.58
N ARG A 47 -11.10 -4.33 24.61
CA ARG A 47 -9.70 -4.16 25.01
C ARG A 47 -9.11 -5.44 25.60
N ARG A 48 -7.78 -5.58 25.56
CA ARG A 48 -7.10 -6.68 26.24
C ARG A 48 -7.12 -6.42 27.74
N LEU A 49 -7.11 -7.49 28.55
CA LEU A 49 -7.15 -7.37 30.01
C LEU A 49 -6.01 -6.52 30.58
N VAL A 50 -4.82 -6.60 29.97
CA VAL A 50 -3.66 -5.78 30.36
C VAL A 50 -3.92 -4.29 30.14
N ASP A 51 -4.55 -3.94 29.01
CA ASP A 51 -4.88 -2.56 28.67
C ASP A 51 -6.03 -2.03 29.54
N THR A 52 -7.04 -2.86 29.83
CA THR A 52 -8.10 -2.53 30.80
C THR A 52 -7.51 -2.25 32.18
N MET A 53 -6.56 -3.07 32.65
CA MET A 53 -5.88 -2.84 33.93
C MET A 53 -5.06 -1.55 33.94
N ALA A 54 -4.35 -1.26 32.85
CA ALA A 54 -3.59 -0.02 32.72
C ALA A 54 -4.53 1.21 32.80
N ILE A 55 -5.65 1.18 32.07
CA ILE A 55 -6.65 2.26 32.10
C ILE A 55 -7.27 2.42 33.50
N MET A 56 -7.62 1.32 34.16
CA MET A 56 -8.15 1.35 35.52
C MET A 56 -7.15 1.93 36.52
N ALA A 57 -5.86 1.59 36.37
CA ALA A 57 -4.80 2.12 37.22
C ALA A 57 -4.52 3.62 36.95
N THR A 58 -4.45 4.04 35.70
CA THR A 58 -4.04 5.42 35.33
C THR A 58 -5.16 6.44 35.40
N LYS A 59 -6.38 6.08 34.96
CA LYS A 59 -7.51 7.03 34.89
C LYS A 59 -8.40 6.99 36.13
N TYR A 60 -8.48 5.84 36.80
CA TYR A 60 -9.39 5.63 37.92
C TYR A 60 -8.66 5.33 39.23
N GLY A 61 -7.31 5.37 39.23
CA GLY A 61 -6.49 5.08 40.41
C GLY A 61 -6.65 3.67 40.97
N PHE A 62 -7.25 2.76 40.17
CA PHE A 62 -7.70 1.45 40.60
C PHE A 62 -6.77 0.35 40.05
N GLY A 63 -5.61 0.22 40.70
CA GLY A 63 -4.59 -0.77 40.36
C GLY A 63 -4.77 -2.08 41.13
N ALA A 64 -4.82 -3.22 40.44
CA ALA A 64 -4.80 -4.56 41.04
C ALA A 64 -4.01 -5.54 40.15
N SER A 65 -3.70 -6.73 40.66
CA SER A 65 -2.96 -7.74 39.89
C SER A 65 -3.84 -8.46 38.86
N LEU A 66 -3.21 -8.97 37.80
CA LEU A 66 -3.88 -9.72 36.72
C LEU A 66 -4.66 -10.94 37.25
N GLN A 67 -4.14 -11.60 38.27
CA GLN A 67 -4.79 -12.75 38.91
C GLN A 67 -6.09 -12.36 39.62
N ILE A 68 -6.13 -11.18 40.25
CA ILE A 68 -7.34 -10.67 40.93
C ILE A 68 -8.42 -10.33 39.90
N TYR A 69 -8.06 -9.64 38.81
CA TYR A 69 -8.99 -9.37 37.71
C TYR A 69 -9.57 -10.65 37.09
N LYS A 70 -8.74 -11.67 36.83
CA LYS A 70 -9.19 -12.99 36.35
C LYS A 70 -10.16 -13.67 37.33
N LYS A 71 -9.90 -13.57 38.64
CA LYS A 71 -10.80 -14.08 39.69
C LYS A 71 -12.15 -13.35 39.69
N ARG A 72 -12.14 -12.02 39.50
CA ARG A 72 -13.36 -11.19 39.41
C ARG A 72 -14.17 -11.48 38.15
N PHE A 73 -13.53 -11.65 36.99
CA PHE A 73 -14.22 -12.02 35.74
C PHE A 73 -14.92 -13.37 35.83
N LYS A 74 -14.28 -14.33 36.52
CA LYS A 74 -14.90 -15.62 36.82
C LYS A 74 -16.10 -15.46 37.75
N LYS A 75 -16.02 -14.61 38.79
CA LYS A 75 -17.12 -14.33 39.74
C LYS A 75 -18.31 -13.64 39.04
N TRP A 76 -18.04 -12.69 38.15
CA TRP A 76 -19.07 -11.93 37.41
C TRP A 76 -19.57 -12.62 36.13
N ASN A 77 -19.06 -13.81 35.83
CA ASN A 77 -19.34 -14.56 34.60
C ASN A 77 -19.09 -13.77 33.30
N ILE A 78 -18.12 -12.86 33.32
CA ILE A 78 -17.72 -12.06 32.16
C ILE A 78 -16.85 -12.94 31.26
N ARG A 79 -17.39 -13.34 30.11
CA ARG A 79 -16.68 -14.13 29.09
C ARG A 79 -16.71 -13.37 27.77
N LYS A 80 -15.53 -13.15 27.20
CA LYS A 80 -15.39 -12.66 25.84
C LYS A 80 -15.90 -13.76 24.90
N ARG A 81 -17.06 -13.57 24.25
CA ARG A 81 -17.61 -14.56 23.32
C ARG A 81 -16.65 -14.70 22.15
N CYS A 82 -15.86 -15.77 22.14
CA CYS A 82 -15.14 -16.21 20.96
C CYS A 82 -16.16 -16.80 19.99
N TYR A 83 -16.22 -16.27 18.76
CA TYR A 83 -16.87 -16.99 17.67
C TYR A 83 -16.22 -18.38 17.56
N ARG A 84 -17.04 -19.44 17.70
CA ARG A 84 -16.56 -20.82 17.73
C ARG A 84 -16.05 -21.22 16.34
N LYS A 85 -14.76 -21.51 16.25
CA LYS A 85 -14.14 -22.37 15.24
C LYS A 85 -14.67 -23.81 15.47
N SER A 86 -15.67 -24.24 14.70
CA SER A 86 -16.14 -25.63 14.75
C SER A 86 -15.16 -26.52 13.99
N ALA A 87 -14.38 -27.30 14.74
CA ALA A 87 -13.73 -28.50 14.24
C ALA A 87 -14.80 -29.59 14.06
N ALA A 88 -14.99 -30.04 12.83
CA ALA A 88 -15.67 -31.30 12.53
C ALA A 88 -14.88 -32.02 11.44
N SER A 89 -14.14 -33.06 11.85
CA SER A 89 -13.62 -34.07 10.94
C SER A 89 -14.78 -34.86 10.34
N PRO A 90 -14.77 -35.22 9.05
CA PRO A 90 -15.53 -36.37 8.58
C PRO A 90 -14.60 -37.55 8.33
N ALA A 91 -15.04 -38.67 8.86
CA ALA A 91 -14.54 -40.00 8.58
C ALA A 91 -14.80 -40.38 7.11
N ILE A 92 -13.80 -41.08 6.56
CA ILE A 92 -13.82 -42.12 5.53
C ILE A 92 -15.22 -42.51 5.03
N SER A 93 -15.46 -42.34 3.73
CA SER A 93 -16.33 -43.20 2.92
C SER A 93 -15.78 -43.26 1.50
N THR A 94 -15.45 -44.48 1.09
CA THR A 94 -14.87 -44.90 -0.20
C THR A 94 -15.86 -44.69 -1.37
N PRO A 95 -15.40 -44.40 -2.60
CA PRO A 95 -16.26 -44.34 -3.78
C PRO A 95 -16.38 -45.70 -4.47
N SER A 96 -17.56 -46.01 -5.02
CA SER A 96 -17.75 -47.09 -6.00
C SER A 96 -18.05 -46.49 -7.37
N ASN A 97 -17.30 -46.99 -8.36
CA ASN A 97 -17.41 -46.74 -9.79
C ASN A 97 -18.80 -47.06 -10.36
N ILE A 98 -19.27 -46.24 -11.29
CA ILE A 98 -19.87 -46.68 -12.57
C ILE A 98 -19.39 -45.68 -13.64
N GLY A 99 -18.88 -46.23 -14.74
CA GLY A 99 -18.18 -45.51 -15.80
C GLY A 99 -19.00 -45.20 -17.05
N ASP A 100 -18.22 -44.75 -18.04
CA ASP A 100 -18.44 -44.68 -19.49
C ASP A 100 -19.49 -43.63 -19.94
N ASP A 101 -19.30 -42.75 -20.93
CA ASP A 101 -18.55 -42.93 -22.18
C ASP A 101 -18.37 -41.61 -22.99
N ALA A 102 -17.40 -41.65 -23.90
CA ALA A 102 -17.32 -41.00 -25.23
C ALA A 102 -17.39 -39.45 -25.41
N ALA A 103 -16.18 -38.92 -25.69
CA ALA A 103 -15.77 -38.10 -26.86
C ALA A 103 -16.83 -37.33 -27.70
N THR A 104 -16.52 -36.07 -28.06
CA THR A 104 -16.20 -35.64 -29.44
C THR A 104 -15.79 -34.16 -29.49
N SER A 105 -14.73 -33.89 -30.25
CA SER A 105 -14.14 -32.61 -30.65
C SER A 105 -15.06 -31.68 -31.48
N ARG A 106 -14.89 -30.35 -31.37
CA ARG A 106 -14.45 -29.49 -32.51
C ARG A 106 -14.33 -28.02 -32.14
N ALA A 107 -13.31 -27.42 -32.74
CA ALA A 107 -13.01 -25.99 -32.78
C ALA A 107 -13.95 -25.22 -33.73
N ALA A 108 -14.17 -23.93 -33.44
CA ALA A 108 -14.18 -22.86 -34.44
C ALA A 108 -14.15 -21.48 -33.75
N SER A 109 -13.40 -20.59 -34.41
CA SER A 109 -13.20 -19.15 -34.26
C SER A 109 -14.45 -18.29 -34.51
N HIS A 110 -14.52 -17.12 -33.86
CA HIS A 110 -14.84 -15.77 -34.37
C HIS A 110 -15.03 -14.86 -33.13
N ASP A 111 -14.22 -13.81 -32.94
CA ASP A 111 -14.25 -12.50 -33.58
C ASP A 111 -15.09 -11.49 -32.79
N GLU A 112 -14.65 -10.24 -32.86
CA GLU A 112 -14.85 -9.11 -31.96
C GLU A 112 -16.31 -8.61 -31.84
N THR A 113 -16.67 -8.02 -30.68
CA THR A 113 -17.11 -6.59 -30.52
C THR A 113 -18.00 -6.36 -29.29
N GLU A 114 -17.67 -5.26 -28.60
CA GLU A 114 -18.55 -4.27 -27.94
C GLU A 114 -19.42 -4.63 -26.72
N THR A 115 -18.99 -4.05 -25.60
CA THR A 115 -19.73 -3.32 -24.56
C THR A 115 -21.25 -3.15 -24.72
N GLU A 116 -22.00 -3.67 -23.74
CA GLU A 116 -23.17 -2.98 -23.18
C GLU A 116 -23.20 -3.17 -21.65
N GLU A 117 -23.12 -2.06 -20.93
CA GLU A 117 -23.39 -1.93 -19.50
C GLU A 117 -24.90 -2.12 -19.27
N MET A 118 -25.29 -3.14 -18.51
CA MET A 118 -26.71 -3.33 -18.15
C MET A 118 -26.92 -3.02 -16.66
N ASP A 119 -27.40 -1.80 -16.46
CA ASP A 119 -28.06 -1.28 -15.28
C ASP A 119 -29.25 -2.18 -14.90
N CYS A 120 -29.36 -2.57 -13.63
CA CYS A 120 -30.49 -3.35 -13.15
C CYS A 120 -30.85 -3.00 -11.71
N ASP A 121 -31.57 -1.88 -11.58
CA ASP A 121 -32.48 -1.60 -10.47
C ASP A 121 -33.90 -1.46 -11.06
N GLU A 122 -34.72 -2.51 -11.04
CA GLU A 122 -36.16 -2.31 -10.81
C GLU A 122 -36.85 -3.57 -10.27
N VAL A 123 -37.50 -3.37 -9.14
CA VAL A 123 -38.18 -4.32 -8.28
C VAL A 123 -39.60 -4.57 -8.81
N ILE A 124 -39.94 -5.83 -9.13
CA ILE A 124 -41.34 -6.27 -9.16
C ILE A 124 -41.47 -7.47 -8.22
N ARG A 125 -42.05 -7.21 -7.04
CA ARG A 125 -42.49 -8.22 -6.07
C ARG A 125 -43.82 -8.79 -6.52
N ASP A 126 -43.86 -10.08 -6.83
CA ASP A 126 -45.11 -10.84 -6.92
C ASP A 126 -45.32 -11.65 -5.61
N PRO A 127 -46.41 -11.44 -4.86
CA PRO A 127 -46.58 -11.99 -3.53
C PRO A 127 -47.40 -13.28 -3.60
N ASN A 128 -46.79 -14.40 -3.97
CA ASN A 128 -47.27 -15.74 -3.58
C ASN A 128 -46.35 -16.85 -4.08
N THR A 129 -45.30 -17.17 -3.30
CA THR A 129 -44.73 -18.53 -3.30
C THR A 129 -44.17 -18.81 -1.91
N SER A 130 -45.01 -19.42 -1.08
CA SER A 130 -44.60 -20.06 0.17
C SER A 130 -43.95 -21.40 -0.18
N MET A 131 -42.62 -21.47 -0.11
CA MET A 131 -41.89 -22.74 -0.08
C MET A 131 -40.91 -22.74 1.08
N MET A 132 -40.84 -23.90 1.72
CA MET A 132 -40.26 -24.15 3.02
C MET A 132 -38.81 -23.64 3.13
N VAL A 133 -38.53 -22.92 4.21
CA VAL A 133 -37.19 -22.54 4.63
C VAL A 133 -36.46 -23.82 5.06
N ALA A 134 -35.72 -24.43 4.14
CA ALA A 134 -34.59 -25.25 4.52
C ALA A 134 -33.62 -24.36 5.33
N PRO A 135 -33.01 -24.86 6.43
CA PRO A 135 -32.07 -24.06 7.19
C PRO A 135 -30.91 -23.73 6.26
N ASN A 136 -30.86 -22.45 5.87
CA ASN A 136 -29.79 -21.85 5.12
C ASN A 136 -28.51 -22.03 5.94
N MET A 137 -27.77 -23.13 5.71
CA MET A 137 -26.37 -23.21 6.12
C MET A 137 -25.73 -22.02 5.43
N MET A 138 -25.44 -20.96 6.18
CA MET A 138 -24.75 -19.78 5.66
C MET A 138 -23.52 -20.28 4.92
N ARG A 139 -23.57 -20.27 3.58
CA ARG A 139 -22.35 -20.37 2.79
C ARG A 139 -21.55 -19.15 3.21
N LEU A 140 -20.53 -19.37 4.04
CA LEU A 140 -19.50 -18.36 4.28
C LEU A 140 -19.13 -17.81 2.91
N ALA A 141 -19.17 -16.49 2.76
CA ALA A 141 -18.84 -15.84 1.50
C ALA A 141 -17.48 -16.39 1.02
N PRO A 142 -17.29 -16.58 -0.31
CA PRO A 142 -15.98 -16.94 -0.85
C PRO A 142 -14.90 -16.05 -0.24
N TYR A 143 -13.82 -16.67 0.26
CA TYR A 143 -12.69 -16.00 0.92
C TYR A 143 -13.04 -15.09 2.11
N ALA A 144 -14.04 -15.44 2.92
CA ALA A 144 -14.35 -14.72 4.17
C ALA A 144 -13.11 -14.54 5.09
N GLY A 145 -12.15 -15.47 5.05
CA GLY A 145 -10.87 -15.35 5.75
C GLY A 145 -10.01 -14.19 5.22
N LEU A 146 -9.86 -14.09 3.89
CA LEU A 146 -9.16 -12.99 3.22
C LEU A 146 -9.81 -11.63 3.53
N GLU A 147 -11.13 -11.53 3.45
CA GLU A 147 -11.83 -10.28 3.77
C GLU A 147 -11.55 -9.85 5.22
N LEU A 148 -11.61 -10.78 6.18
CA LEU A 148 -11.34 -10.51 7.58
C LEU A 148 -9.91 -10.00 7.82
N VAL A 149 -8.89 -10.59 7.18
CA VAL A 149 -7.49 -10.15 7.38
C VAL A 149 -7.23 -8.80 6.70
N LEU A 150 -7.84 -8.56 5.53
CA LEU A 150 -7.75 -7.26 4.85
C LEU A 150 -8.39 -6.14 5.68
N ASP A 151 -9.50 -6.42 6.36
CA ASP A 151 -10.13 -5.47 7.29
C ASP A 151 -9.26 -5.07 8.48
N ASN A 152 -8.26 -5.88 8.82
CA ASN A 152 -7.31 -5.55 9.87
C ASN A 152 -6.15 -4.67 9.39
N VAL A 153 -5.94 -4.51 8.09
CA VAL A 153 -4.90 -3.60 7.54
C VAL A 153 -5.11 -2.17 8.04
N ARG A 154 -6.36 -1.75 8.22
CA ARG A 154 -6.69 -0.43 8.78
C ARG A 154 -6.06 -0.16 10.15
N VAL A 155 -6.01 -1.17 11.03
CA VAL A 155 -5.47 -1.05 12.38
C VAL A 155 -3.96 -0.84 12.31
N TRP A 156 -3.31 -1.56 11.39
CA TRP A 156 -1.88 -1.40 11.13
C TRP A 156 -1.58 -0.02 10.55
N SER A 157 -2.35 0.46 9.57
CA SER A 157 -2.14 1.78 8.98
C SER A 157 -2.31 2.92 10.00
N LEU A 158 -3.29 2.82 10.89
CA LEU A 158 -3.44 3.78 12.01
C LEU A 158 -2.27 3.70 13.00
N CYS A 159 -1.83 2.49 13.36
CA CYS A 159 -0.67 2.31 14.23
C CYS A 159 0.60 2.93 13.62
N LYS A 160 0.79 2.83 12.29
CA LYS A 160 1.90 3.49 11.59
C LYS A 160 1.81 5.01 11.62
N LEU A 161 0.60 5.58 11.53
CA LEU A 161 0.39 7.02 11.73
C LEU A 161 0.77 7.47 13.14
N GLU A 162 0.37 6.71 14.17
CA GLU A 162 0.65 7.05 15.57
C GLU A 162 2.13 6.90 15.96
N THR A 163 2.86 5.99 15.32
CA THR A 163 4.24 5.63 15.68
C THR A 163 5.32 6.30 14.84
N ALA A 164 4.95 7.11 13.85
CA ALA A 164 5.88 7.71 12.87
C ALA A 164 6.89 8.74 13.43
N ASP A 165 6.95 8.97 14.74
CA ASP A 165 7.64 10.11 15.35
C ASP A 165 9.18 9.94 15.52
N GLY A 166 9.85 9.11 14.70
CA GLY A 166 11.31 8.92 14.86
C GLY A 166 12.09 8.16 13.77
N SER A 167 11.45 7.56 12.76
CA SER A 167 12.17 6.96 11.62
C SER A 167 12.25 7.97 10.47
N ALA A 168 13.42 8.09 9.83
CA ALA A 168 13.53 8.84 8.58
C ALA A 168 12.51 8.29 7.57
N ASP A 169 11.74 9.20 6.98
CA ASP A 169 10.73 8.91 5.97
C ASP A 169 11.35 8.10 4.81
N SER A 170 10.70 6.98 4.45
CA SER A 170 11.15 6.08 3.37
C SER A 170 11.35 6.85 2.07
N MET A 171 10.49 7.83 1.77
CA MET A 171 10.63 8.65 0.58
C MET A 171 11.86 9.57 0.66
N VAL A 172 12.20 10.11 1.82
CA VAL A 172 13.43 10.91 2.00
C VAL A 172 14.67 10.07 1.71
N ARG A 173 14.73 8.84 2.25
CA ARG A 173 15.84 7.90 1.97
C ARG A 173 15.90 7.51 0.50
N TYR A 174 14.76 7.34 -0.14
CA TYR A 174 14.64 7.10 -1.57
C TYR A 174 15.21 8.28 -2.39
N LEU A 175 14.79 9.51 -2.08
CA LEU A 175 15.19 10.71 -2.81
C LEU A 175 16.67 11.09 -2.57
N ALA A 176 17.22 10.74 -1.41
CA ALA A 176 18.63 10.97 -1.08
C ALA A 176 19.61 10.16 -1.95
N ASN A 177 19.18 9.04 -2.55
CA ASN A 177 20.06 8.15 -3.32
C ASN A 177 19.62 8.02 -4.80
N PRO A 178 19.79 9.08 -5.64
CA PRO A 178 19.29 9.12 -7.02
C PRO A 178 19.73 7.96 -7.90
N GLY A 179 21.01 7.63 -7.91
CA GLY A 179 21.57 6.64 -8.84
C GLY A 179 21.37 5.20 -8.38
N GLN A 180 21.05 5.00 -7.09
CA GLN A 180 20.90 3.69 -6.46
C GLN A 180 19.86 3.80 -5.34
N PRO A 181 18.56 3.74 -5.66
CA PRO A 181 17.52 3.72 -4.64
C PRO A 181 17.79 2.60 -3.62
N PRO A 182 17.45 2.80 -2.34
CA PRO A 182 17.64 1.78 -1.31
C PRO A 182 16.96 0.47 -1.72
N ILE A 183 17.70 -0.64 -1.67
CA ILE A 183 17.16 -1.96 -2.06
C ILE A 183 16.02 -2.41 -1.13
N GLN A 184 15.94 -1.84 0.08
CA GLN A 184 14.86 -2.06 1.04
C GLN A 184 13.58 -1.30 0.69
N ASP A 185 13.62 -0.35 -0.25
CA ASP A 185 12.44 0.42 -0.62
C ASP A 185 11.50 -0.39 -1.52
N SER A 186 10.27 -0.60 -1.05
CA SER A 186 9.29 -1.42 -1.78
C SER A 186 8.76 -0.77 -3.06
N ARG A 187 8.91 0.54 -3.28
CA ARG A 187 8.58 1.15 -4.59
C ARG A 187 9.53 0.63 -5.64
N THR A 188 10.82 0.48 -5.32
CA THR A 188 11.79 -0.10 -6.24
C THR A 188 11.39 -1.52 -6.66
N MET A 189 10.94 -2.35 -5.72
CA MET A 189 10.43 -3.69 -6.01
C MET A 189 9.20 -3.65 -6.91
N TYR A 190 8.19 -2.86 -6.54
CA TYR A 190 6.95 -2.74 -7.31
C TYR A 190 7.20 -2.19 -8.72
N ARG A 191 8.01 -1.13 -8.87
CA ARG A 191 8.38 -0.57 -10.18
C ARG A 191 9.19 -1.56 -11.03
N THR A 192 9.99 -2.43 -10.41
CA THR A 192 10.68 -3.50 -11.14
C THR A 192 9.69 -4.54 -11.67
N PHE A 193 8.62 -4.86 -10.93
CA PHE A 193 7.53 -5.69 -11.47
C PHE A 193 6.72 -4.98 -12.56
N GLU A 194 6.49 -3.66 -12.47
CA GLU A 194 5.90 -2.91 -13.59
C GLU A 194 6.73 -3.09 -14.88
N LEU A 195 8.06 -2.95 -14.78
CA LEU A 195 8.98 -3.20 -15.90
C LEU A 195 8.83 -4.63 -16.47
N VAL A 196 8.57 -5.65 -15.64
CA VAL A 196 8.32 -7.02 -16.12
C VAL A 196 7.13 -7.04 -17.08
N PHE A 197 6.03 -6.40 -16.69
CA PHE A 197 4.81 -6.36 -17.50
C PHE A 197 4.98 -5.51 -18.76
N ASP A 198 5.71 -4.39 -18.67
CA ASP A 198 6.00 -3.54 -19.81
C ASP A 198 6.89 -4.27 -20.83
N LEU A 199 7.92 -4.99 -20.39
CA LEU A 199 8.77 -5.80 -21.26
C LEU A 199 8.00 -6.94 -21.92
N TRP A 200 7.07 -7.59 -21.21
CA TRP A 200 6.19 -8.59 -21.83
C TRP A 200 5.26 -7.99 -22.88
N HIS A 201 4.69 -6.82 -22.61
CA HIS A 201 3.85 -6.11 -23.58
C HIS A 201 4.59 -5.86 -24.90
N TYR A 202 5.88 -5.53 -24.84
CA TYR A 202 6.75 -5.35 -26.00
C TYR A 202 7.42 -6.65 -26.53
N GLY A 203 6.96 -7.82 -26.09
CA GLY A 203 7.47 -9.12 -26.56
C GLY A 203 8.90 -9.46 -26.10
N LYS A 204 9.45 -8.74 -25.12
CA LYS A 204 10.82 -8.93 -24.61
C LYS A 204 10.87 -9.91 -23.44
N GLY A 205 10.39 -11.14 -23.67
CA GLY A 205 10.22 -12.16 -22.61
C GLY A 205 11.50 -12.50 -21.83
N GLN A 206 12.66 -12.53 -22.47
CA GLN A 206 13.95 -12.77 -21.79
C GLN A 206 14.31 -11.65 -20.81
N LEU A 207 14.17 -10.39 -21.25
CA LEU A 207 14.39 -9.24 -20.38
C LEU A 207 13.34 -9.18 -19.27
N ALA A 208 12.08 -9.52 -19.55
CA ALA A 208 11.04 -9.62 -18.53
C ALA A 208 11.41 -10.66 -17.45
N GLY A 209 11.98 -11.80 -17.84
CA GLY A 209 12.50 -12.80 -16.91
C GLY A 209 13.69 -12.29 -16.07
N MET A 210 14.60 -11.50 -16.65
CA MET A 210 15.68 -10.83 -15.91
C MET A 210 15.13 -9.82 -14.89
N ALA A 211 14.17 -8.98 -15.31
CA ALA A 211 13.49 -8.03 -14.43
C ALA A 211 12.75 -8.73 -13.29
N ALA A 212 12.09 -9.86 -13.56
CA ALA A 212 11.40 -10.65 -12.54
C ALA A 212 12.41 -11.17 -11.50
N ARG A 213 13.54 -11.75 -11.93
CA ARG A 213 14.61 -12.19 -11.02
C ARG A 213 15.14 -11.05 -10.15
N LYS A 214 15.36 -9.87 -10.74
CA LYS A 214 15.73 -8.66 -10.00
C LYS A 214 14.67 -8.28 -8.97
N ALA A 215 13.39 -8.29 -9.33
CA ALA A 215 12.30 -7.94 -8.42
C ALA A 215 12.18 -8.94 -7.24
N PHE A 216 12.34 -10.23 -7.49
CA PHE A 216 12.41 -11.26 -6.45
C PHE A 216 13.61 -11.06 -5.52
N PHE A 217 14.78 -10.72 -6.07
CA PHE A 217 15.95 -10.39 -5.27
C PHE A 217 15.70 -9.17 -4.38
N ILE A 218 15.11 -8.09 -4.91
CA ILE A 218 14.78 -6.88 -4.13
C ILE A 218 13.75 -7.20 -3.03
N LEU A 219 12.75 -8.03 -3.32
CA LEU A 219 11.73 -8.46 -2.34
C LEU A 219 12.36 -9.03 -1.06
N GLU A 220 13.54 -9.68 -1.17
CA GLU A 220 14.24 -10.16 0.00
C GLU A 220 14.63 -9.03 0.96
N PHE A 221 15.06 -7.89 0.45
CA PHE A 221 15.49 -6.77 1.26
C PHE A 221 14.32 -5.91 1.75
N VAL A 222 13.29 -5.79 0.92
CA VAL A 222 12.08 -5.04 1.24
C VAL A 222 11.39 -5.57 2.49
N LEU A 223 11.31 -6.88 2.67
CA LEU A 223 10.67 -7.50 3.83
C LEU A 223 11.51 -7.38 5.13
N MET A 224 12.67 -6.72 5.09
CA MET A 224 13.46 -6.38 6.28
C MET A 224 13.07 -5.02 6.89
N GLU A 225 12.36 -4.16 6.16
CA GLU A 225 11.90 -2.86 6.65
C GLU A 225 10.36 -2.80 6.70
N ASP A 226 9.79 -2.59 7.88
CA ASP A 226 8.34 -2.48 8.09
C ASP A 226 7.87 -1.02 7.97
N HIS A 227 7.86 -0.52 6.73
CA HIS A 227 7.45 0.85 6.40
C HIS A 227 5.96 0.94 5.99
N PRO A 228 5.32 2.13 6.06
CA PRO A 228 3.86 2.27 5.93
C PRO A 228 3.21 1.83 4.60
N ASP A 229 3.99 1.79 3.51
CA ASP A 229 3.50 1.38 2.18
C ASP A 229 3.76 -0.08 1.84
N LEU A 230 4.50 -0.82 2.67
CA LEU A 230 5.00 -2.17 2.36
C LEU A 230 3.87 -3.09 1.91
N ILE A 231 2.81 -3.17 2.73
CA ILE A 231 1.65 -4.03 2.46
C ILE A 231 1.06 -3.68 1.10
N TRP A 232 0.87 -2.39 0.83
CA TRP A 232 0.17 -1.95 -0.36
C TRP A 232 0.98 -2.17 -1.63
N HIS A 233 2.31 -1.99 -1.62
CA HIS A 233 3.14 -2.33 -2.79
C HIS A 233 3.17 -3.84 -3.07
N ILE A 234 3.11 -4.68 -2.03
CA ILE A 234 2.95 -6.12 -2.21
C ILE A 234 1.57 -6.44 -2.80
N LEU A 235 0.51 -5.78 -2.32
CA LEU A 235 -0.85 -5.97 -2.84
C LEU A 235 -1.03 -5.41 -4.25
N ASP A 236 -0.38 -4.30 -4.62
CA ASP A 236 -0.36 -3.77 -5.99
C ASP A 236 0.27 -4.80 -6.93
N THR A 237 1.41 -5.39 -6.52
CA THR A 237 2.10 -6.42 -7.29
C THR A 237 1.21 -7.64 -7.53
N ILE A 238 0.54 -8.11 -6.47
CA ILE A 238 -0.39 -9.25 -6.55
C ILE A 238 -1.59 -8.90 -7.44
N TYR A 239 -2.18 -7.73 -7.25
CA TYR A 239 -3.31 -7.26 -8.06
C TYR A 239 -2.95 -7.23 -9.55
N ASP A 240 -1.79 -6.66 -9.91
CA ASP A 240 -1.35 -6.59 -11.30
C ASP A 240 -1.14 -7.99 -11.90
N MET A 241 -0.60 -8.95 -11.16
CA MET A 241 -0.45 -10.33 -11.64
C MET A 241 -1.80 -11.04 -11.82
N VAL A 242 -2.78 -10.78 -10.95
CA VAL A 242 -4.13 -11.36 -11.04
C VAL A 242 -4.91 -10.74 -12.21
N ASP A 243 -4.94 -9.40 -12.28
CA ASP A 243 -5.66 -8.62 -13.29
C ASP A 243 -5.17 -8.94 -14.71
N ARG A 244 -3.84 -9.03 -14.88
CA ARG A 244 -3.21 -9.33 -16.17
C ARG A 244 -3.16 -10.83 -16.50
N GLY A 245 -3.60 -11.70 -15.58
CA GLY A 245 -3.62 -13.15 -15.80
C GLY A 245 -2.25 -13.84 -15.76
N HIS A 246 -1.23 -13.25 -15.11
CA HIS A 246 0.10 -13.84 -14.95
C HIS A 246 0.15 -14.85 -13.79
N ILE A 247 -0.65 -15.92 -13.89
CA ILE A 247 -0.93 -16.83 -12.75
C ILE A 247 0.30 -17.66 -12.32
N GLN A 248 1.18 -18.02 -13.25
CA GLN A 248 2.43 -18.71 -12.91
C GLN A 248 3.37 -17.81 -12.10
N LEU A 249 3.53 -16.55 -12.53
CA LEU A 249 4.32 -15.56 -11.80
C LEU A 249 3.72 -15.27 -10.42
N LEU A 250 2.39 -15.12 -10.35
CA LEU A 250 1.64 -14.98 -9.11
C LEU A 250 1.91 -16.13 -8.14
N GLY A 251 1.84 -17.37 -8.61
CA GLY A 251 2.09 -18.55 -7.77
C GLY A 251 3.51 -18.57 -7.20
N MET A 252 4.51 -18.22 -8.02
CA MET A 252 5.90 -18.08 -7.56
C MET A 252 6.03 -16.94 -6.54
N PHE A 253 5.40 -15.80 -6.80
CA PHE A 253 5.43 -14.63 -5.94
C PHE A 253 4.80 -14.91 -4.58
N LEU A 254 3.56 -15.40 -4.54
CA LEU A 254 2.85 -15.72 -3.29
C LEU A 254 3.60 -16.73 -2.44
N LYS A 255 4.14 -17.80 -3.06
CA LYS A 255 4.91 -18.82 -2.35
C LYS A 255 6.18 -18.23 -1.72
N HIS A 256 6.93 -17.44 -2.49
CA HIS A 256 8.20 -16.89 -2.03
C HIS A 256 7.99 -15.75 -1.01
N ALA A 257 7.12 -14.78 -1.33
CA ALA A 257 6.76 -13.69 -0.42
C ALA A 257 6.17 -14.23 0.89
N GLY A 258 5.30 -15.25 0.84
CA GLY A 258 4.73 -15.88 2.04
C GLY A 258 5.78 -16.55 2.92
N ALA A 259 6.73 -17.28 2.31
CA ALA A 259 7.84 -17.89 3.04
C ALA A 259 8.75 -16.85 3.70
N LEU A 260 9.12 -15.80 2.96
CA LEU A 260 9.95 -14.70 3.48
C LEU A 260 9.24 -13.92 4.58
N ALA A 261 7.98 -13.54 4.37
CA ALA A 261 7.19 -12.80 5.36
C ALA A 261 7.06 -13.59 6.66
N THR A 262 6.81 -14.90 6.58
CA THR A 262 6.73 -15.77 7.76
C THR A 262 8.07 -15.88 8.50
N ALA A 263 9.19 -15.81 7.78
CA ALA A 263 10.53 -15.92 8.36
C ALA A 263 11.07 -14.60 8.93
N ARG A 264 10.69 -13.45 8.35
CA ARG A 264 11.29 -12.14 8.65
C ARG A 264 10.39 -11.20 9.46
N LEU A 265 9.07 -11.32 9.32
CA LEU A 265 8.11 -10.45 10.00
C LEU A 265 7.54 -11.11 11.25
N PRO A 266 7.10 -10.34 12.25
CA PRO A 266 6.38 -10.88 13.40
C PRO A 266 5.16 -11.69 12.96
N HIS A 267 4.83 -12.77 13.68
CA HIS A 267 3.66 -13.61 13.37
C HIS A 267 2.33 -12.85 13.35
N GLU A 268 2.22 -11.77 14.12
CA GLU A 268 1.04 -10.90 14.18
C GLU A 268 1.00 -9.85 13.06
N HIS A 269 2.03 -9.79 12.22
CA HIS A 269 2.09 -8.83 11.13
C HIS A 269 1.00 -9.14 10.08
N PRO A 270 0.16 -8.16 9.69
CA PRO A 270 -0.98 -8.40 8.80
C PRO A 270 -0.58 -9.00 7.45
N LEU A 271 0.58 -8.61 6.89
CA LEU A 271 1.07 -9.17 5.63
C LEU A 271 1.22 -10.70 5.65
N VAL A 272 1.63 -11.29 6.79
CA VAL A 272 1.78 -12.75 6.91
C VAL A 272 0.43 -13.43 6.75
N ALA A 273 -0.59 -12.95 7.45
CA ALA A 273 -1.94 -13.49 7.37
C ALA A 273 -2.58 -13.28 5.99
N ILE A 274 -2.38 -12.10 5.38
CA ILE A 274 -2.90 -11.80 4.05
C ILE A 274 -2.29 -12.74 2.99
N LEU A 275 -0.97 -12.93 3.01
CA LEU A 275 -0.31 -13.83 2.06
C LEU A 275 -0.75 -15.30 2.24
N GLN A 276 -0.97 -15.74 3.48
CA GLN A 276 -1.50 -17.08 3.75
C GLN A 276 -2.89 -17.30 3.15
N GLU A 277 -3.80 -16.34 3.30
CA GLU A 277 -5.15 -16.41 2.72
C GLU A 277 -5.12 -16.34 1.19
N LEU A 278 -4.25 -15.49 0.62
CA LEU A 278 -4.10 -15.34 -0.83
C LEU A 278 -3.59 -16.63 -1.51
N ILE A 279 -2.69 -17.38 -0.87
CA ILE A 279 -2.20 -18.67 -1.42
C ILE A 279 -3.36 -19.66 -1.66
N GLY A 280 -4.42 -19.60 -0.86
CA GLY A 280 -5.58 -20.49 -0.95
C GLY A 280 -6.67 -20.05 -1.93
N CYS A 281 -6.50 -18.93 -2.62
CA CYS A 281 -7.53 -18.38 -3.51
C CYS A 281 -7.60 -19.11 -4.86
N ASP A 282 -8.78 -19.12 -5.49
CA ASP A 282 -8.93 -19.63 -6.85
C ASP A 282 -8.51 -18.56 -7.87
N TYR A 283 -7.39 -18.82 -8.53
CA TYR A 283 -6.87 -18.01 -9.64
C TYR A 283 -7.08 -18.65 -11.01
N GLN A 284 -7.58 -19.89 -11.05
CA GLN A 284 -7.78 -20.63 -12.29
C GLN A 284 -9.05 -20.14 -13.00
N THR A 285 -10.11 -19.86 -12.23
CA THR A 285 -11.35 -19.33 -12.81
C THR A 285 -11.31 -17.80 -12.96
N PRO A 286 -11.95 -17.24 -14.01
CA PRO A 286 -12.13 -15.79 -14.15
C PRO A 286 -12.88 -15.17 -12.95
N GLN A 287 -13.90 -15.88 -12.45
CA GLN A 287 -14.71 -15.44 -11.31
C GLN A 287 -13.87 -15.33 -10.03
N GLY A 288 -13.03 -16.32 -9.75
CA GLY A 288 -12.12 -16.29 -8.60
C GLY A 288 -11.15 -15.11 -8.66
N ARG A 289 -10.55 -14.85 -9.82
CA ARG A 289 -9.66 -13.69 -10.04
C ARG A 289 -10.36 -12.36 -9.85
N GLN A 290 -11.53 -12.18 -10.48
CA GLN A 290 -12.34 -10.96 -10.34
C GLN A 290 -12.70 -10.70 -8.88
N TYR A 291 -13.06 -11.75 -8.13
CA TYR A 291 -13.43 -11.62 -6.75
C TYR A 291 -12.23 -11.27 -5.83
N VAL A 292 -11.05 -11.84 -6.08
CA VAL A 292 -9.82 -11.43 -5.37
C VAL A 292 -9.50 -9.95 -5.66
N CYS A 293 -9.53 -9.54 -6.93
CA CYS A 293 -9.33 -8.14 -7.31
C CYS A 293 -10.35 -7.21 -6.63
N HIS A 294 -11.61 -7.63 -6.55
CA HIS A 294 -12.65 -6.89 -5.83
C HIS A 294 -12.30 -6.73 -4.35
N LEU A 295 -11.95 -7.80 -3.64
CA LEU A 295 -11.60 -7.74 -2.22
C LEU A 295 -10.39 -6.83 -1.95
N LEU A 296 -9.33 -6.96 -2.74
CA LEU A 296 -8.14 -6.10 -2.61
C LEU A 296 -8.51 -4.62 -2.81
N ARG A 297 -9.32 -4.33 -3.83
CA ARG A 297 -9.77 -2.96 -4.12
C ARG A 297 -10.66 -2.42 -3.02
N SER A 298 -11.61 -3.20 -2.51
CA SER A 298 -12.47 -2.81 -1.39
C SER A 298 -11.65 -2.53 -0.13
N ALA A 299 -10.62 -3.32 0.15
CA ALA A 299 -9.71 -3.08 1.27
C ALA A 299 -8.97 -1.74 1.13
N TRP A 300 -8.48 -1.43 -0.08
CA TRP A 300 -7.84 -0.14 -0.36
C TRP A 300 -8.81 1.03 -0.18
N LEU A 301 -10.04 0.94 -0.71
CA LEU A 301 -11.03 2.01 -0.55
C LEU A 301 -11.35 2.28 0.92
N ARG A 302 -11.55 1.22 1.73
CA ARG A 302 -11.73 1.34 3.18
C ARG A 302 -10.52 2.01 3.85
N ASN A 303 -9.31 1.70 3.39
CA ASN A 303 -8.09 2.34 3.90
C ASN A 303 -8.02 3.83 3.54
N VAL A 304 -8.40 4.22 2.31
CA VAL A 304 -8.48 5.62 1.88
C VAL A 304 -9.47 6.41 2.73
N ASP A 305 -10.64 5.87 3.02
CA ASP A 305 -11.64 6.53 3.88
C ASP A 305 -11.07 6.85 5.28
N ILE A 306 -10.31 5.91 5.84
CA ILE A 306 -9.74 6.03 7.19
C ILE A 306 -8.56 7.00 7.21
N LEU A 307 -7.63 6.85 6.26
CA LEU A 307 -6.45 7.70 6.13
C LEU A 307 -6.83 9.15 5.82
N SER A 308 -7.78 9.36 4.90
CA SER A 308 -8.27 10.69 4.56
C SER A 308 -9.01 11.37 5.71
N ALA A 309 -9.66 10.62 6.59
CA ALA A 309 -10.28 11.17 7.80
C ALA A 309 -9.24 11.71 8.80
N GLN A 310 -8.00 11.22 8.77
CA GLN A 310 -6.92 11.70 9.65
C GLN A 310 -6.25 12.98 9.12
N VAL A 311 -6.33 13.26 7.81
CA VAL A 311 -5.65 14.40 7.18
C VAL A 311 -5.98 15.72 7.87
N GLY A 312 -7.26 15.97 8.18
CA GLY A 312 -7.71 17.20 8.84
C GLY A 312 -7.29 17.30 10.32
N SER A 313 -7.03 16.18 10.99
CA SER A 313 -6.64 16.17 12.41
C SER A 313 -5.15 16.33 12.66
N LEU A 314 -4.31 16.20 11.63
CA LEU A 314 -2.85 16.24 11.78
C LEU A 314 -2.32 17.65 12.10
N GLY A 315 -3.01 18.72 11.68
CA GLY A 315 -2.63 20.10 11.99
C GLY A 315 -1.15 20.40 11.68
N SER A 316 -0.39 20.85 12.69
CA SER A 316 1.05 21.14 12.56
C SER A 316 1.94 19.91 12.37
N LEU A 317 1.42 18.69 12.58
CA LEU A 317 2.14 17.44 12.32
C LEU A 317 2.01 16.97 10.86
N ALA A 318 1.24 17.67 10.02
CA ALA A 318 1.00 17.27 8.64
C ALA A 318 2.30 17.10 7.83
N SER A 319 3.30 17.95 8.05
CA SER A 319 4.62 17.87 7.38
C SER A 319 5.41 16.62 7.78
N LYS A 320 5.25 16.11 9.00
CA LYS A 320 5.86 14.85 9.46
C LYS A 320 5.21 13.61 8.83
N HIS A 321 4.01 13.75 8.28
CA HIS A 321 3.21 12.68 7.69
C HIS A 321 3.10 12.84 6.18
N LEU A 322 4.11 13.43 5.53
CA LEU A 322 4.11 13.66 4.08
C LEU A 322 3.90 12.35 3.30
N TRP A 323 4.44 11.23 3.81
CA TRP A 323 4.23 9.89 3.27
C TRP A 323 2.74 9.50 3.13
N LEU A 324 1.86 10.00 4.00
CA LEU A 324 0.41 9.74 3.94
C LEU A 324 -0.17 10.30 2.64
N TYR A 325 0.21 11.53 2.30
CA TYR A 325 -0.23 12.21 1.08
C TYR A 325 0.34 11.52 -0.15
N GLU A 326 1.59 11.08 -0.09
CA GLU A 326 2.23 10.32 -1.18
C GLU A 326 1.52 9.00 -1.44
N GLN A 327 1.15 8.28 -0.37
CA GLN A 327 0.41 7.05 -0.47
C GLN A 327 -1.00 7.25 -1.06
N LEU A 328 -1.70 8.31 -0.66
CA LEU A 328 -3.06 8.61 -1.13
C LEU A 328 -3.09 9.19 -2.55
N ILE A 329 -2.14 10.06 -2.89
CA ILE A 329 -2.15 10.85 -4.12
C ILE A 329 -1.32 10.16 -5.21
N TRP A 330 -0.01 10.00 -4.99
CA TRP A 330 0.91 9.45 -6.00
C TRP A 330 0.68 7.95 -6.22
N ASP A 331 0.67 7.18 -5.15
CA ASP A 331 0.45 5.73 -5.26
C ASP A 331 -1.03 5.43 -5.55
N GLY A 332 -1.94 6.37 -5.32
CA GLY A 332 -3.35 6.32 -5.72
C GLY A 332 -3.60 6.11 -7.22
N ARG A 333 -2.56 6.15 -8.05
CA ARG A 333 -2.65 5.94 -9.50
C ARG A 333 -2.30 4.51 -9.96
N THR A 334 -1.90 3.60 -9.07
CA THR A 334 -1.70 2.19 -9.44
C THR A 334 -3.04 1.53 -9.82
N ARG A 335 -3.01 0.40 -10.53
CA ARG A 335 -4.25 -0.26 -11.01
C ARG A 335 -5.19 -0.65 -9.88
N LEU A 336 -4.65 -1.16 -8.77
CA LEU A 336 -5.42 -1.46 -7.56
C LEU A 336 -6.08 -0.20 -7.01
N ARG A 337 -5.34 0.92 -6.98
CA ARG A 337 -5.66 2.10 -6.18
C ARG A 337 -6.40 3.21 -6.93
N LYS A 338 -6.43 3.16 -8.27
CA LYS A 338 -7.11 4.14 -9.14
C LYS A 338 -8.59 4.30 -8.79
N ASP A 339 -9.14 5.47 -9.07
CA ASP A 339 -10.56 5.83 -8.84
C ASP A 339 -10.99 5.66 -7.37
N CYS A 340 -10.09 5.97 -6.42
CA CYS A 340 -10.36 5.89 -4.98
C CYS A 340 -11.31 6.97 -4.43
N GLN A 341 -11.86 7.82 -5.30
CA GLN A 341 -12.80 8.89 -4.94
C GLN A 341 -12.25 9.87 -3.89
N LEU A 342 -10.93 10.05 -3.84
CA LEU A 342 -10.27 10.98 -2.92
C LEU A 342 -10.79 12.42 -3.08
N ALA A 343 -11.24 12.78 -4.30
CA ALA A 343 -11.91 14.06 -4.59
C ALA A 343 -13.11 14.37 -3.66
N ARG A 344 -13.78 13.35 -3.09
CA ARG A 344 -14.84 13.54 -2.09
C ARG A 344 -14.35 14.24 -0.80
N LYS A 345 -13.04 14.31 -0.60
CA LYS A 345 -12.37 14.96 0.53
C LYS A 345 -11.63 16.24 0.11
N GLN A 346 -12.03 16.85 -1.02
CA GLN A 346 -11.43 18.07 -1.57
C GLN A 346 -11.11 19.13 -0.52
N ASP A 347 -12.11 19.60 0.23
CA ASP A 347 -11.92 20.70 1.17
C ASP A 347 -10.84 20.39 2.21
N THR A 348 -10.85 19.17 2.77
CA THR A 348 -9.88 18.73 3.78
C THR A 348 -8.48 18.58 3.20
N MET A 349 -8.37 17.93 2.02
CA MET A 349 -7.08 17.69 1.36
C MET A 349 -6.44 19.00 0.91
N THR A 350 -7.20 19.87 0.24
CA THR A 350 -6.71 21.16 -0.26
C THR A 350 -6.31 22.08 0.87
N ALA A 351 -7.10 22.17 1.96
CA ALA A 351 -6.74 22.95 3.13
C ALA A 351 -5.44 22.45 3.77
N ALA A 352 -5.32 21.13 3.98
CA ALA A 352 -4.15 20.56 4.63
C ALA A 352 -2.85 20.73 3.81
N LEU A 353 -2.90 20.50 2.49
CA LEU A 353 -1.75 20.72 1.61
C LEU A 353 -1.36 22.21 1.53
N SER A 354 -2.36 23.10 1.44
CA SER A 354 -2.12 24.56 1.39
C SER A 354 -1.51 25.09 2.69
N ASP A 355 -2.01 24.63 3.84
CA ASP A 355 -1.46 25.01 5.14
C ASP A 355 -0.05 24.46 5.33
N MET A 356 0.23 23.22 4.90
CA MET A 356 1.57 22.65 4.91
C MET A 356 2.54 23.45 4.05
N HIS A 357 2.14 23.82 2.81
CA HIS A 357 2.96 24.63 1.93
C HIS A 357 3.26 26.01 2.53
N ARG A 358 2.25 26.65 3.15
CA ARG A 358 2.39 27.95 3.81
C ARG A 358 3.35 27.88 5.01
N GLN A 359 3.22 26.87 5.86
CA GLN A 359 4.08 26.65 7.02
C GLN A 359 5.54 26.42 6.60
N GLN A 360 5.77 25.57 5.60
CA GLN A 360 7.11 25.35 5.02
C GLN A 360 7.69 26.62 4.39
N GLY A 361 6.85 27.55 3.94
CA GLY A 361 7.24 28.87 3.44
C GLY A 361 7.77 29.80 4.52
N MET A 362 7.20 29.74 5.72
CA MET A 362 7.56 30.57 6.87
C MET A 362 8.73 30.01 7.67
N ASP A 363 8.88 28.69 7.70
CA ASP A 363 9.96 28.01 8.41
C ASP A 363 11.27 28.04 7.59
N CYS A 364 12.25 28.81 8.06
CA CYS A 364 13.57 28.90 7.44
C CYS A 364 14.41 27.62 7.59
N THR A 365 13.98 26.68 8.43
CA THR A 365 14.63 25.38 8.65
C THR A 365 14.00 24.26 7.83
N ALA A 366 12.90 24.53 7.12
CA ALA A 366 12.20 23.54 6.32
C ALA A 366 13.08 23.04 5.17
N SER A 367 13.10 21.72 4.98
CA SER A 367 13.79 21.06 3.86
C SER A 367 13.32 21.62 2.52
N PRO A 368 14.22 22.15 1.67
CA PRO A 368 13.86 22.61 0.32
C PRO A 368 13.19 21.52 -0.51
N VAL A 369 13.59 20.26 -0.31
CA VAL A 369 13.03 19.09 -0.99
C VAL A 369 11.60 18.82 -0.55
N ASP A 370 11.27 18.96 0.74
CA ASP A 370 9.90 18.74 1.22
C ASP A 370 8.94 19.80 0.69
N ARG A 371 9.42 21.03 0.46
CA ARG A 371 8.62 22.06 -0.21
C ARG A 371 8.28 21.68 -1.65
N LEU A 372 9.23 21.12 -2.39
CA LEU A 372 9.00 20.62 -3.76
C LEU A 372 8.07 19.40 -3.77
N ARG A 373 8.19 18.51 -2.78
CA ARG A 373 7.27 17.37 -2.58
C ARG A 373 5.84 17.85 -2.37
N THR A 374 5.61 18.82 -1.47
CA THR A 374 4.28 19.39 -1.23
C THR A 374 3.71 20.01 -2.50
N MET A 375 4.50 20.80 -3.26
CA MET A 375 4.04 21.39 -4.52
C MET A 375 3.67 20.34 -5.56
N ALA A 376 4.47 19.26 -5.68
CA ALA A 376 4.19 18.17 -6.59
C ALA A 376 2.93 17.37 -6.18
N LEU A 377 2.68 17.19 -4.89
CA LEU A 377 1.45 16.57 -4.38
C LEU A 377 0.21 17.42 -4.65
N MET A 378 0.31 18.74 -4.43
CA MET A 378 -0.75 19.69 -4.79
C MET A 378 -1.07 19.60 -6.28
N LEU A 379 -0.03 19.64 -7.13
CA LEU A 379 -0.17 19.54 -8.57
C LEU A 379 -0.86 18.24 -9.00
N GLU A 380 -0.41 17.08 -8.54
CA GLU A 380 -1.04 15.80 -8.89
C GLU A 380 -2.49 15.75 -8.43
N TYR A 381 -2.76 16.17 -7.19
CA TYR A 381 -4.10 16.12 -6.62
C TYR A 381 -5.08 16.99 -7.40
N THR A 382 -4.68 18.23 -7.69
CA THR A 382 -5.47 19.18 -8.48
C THR A 382 -5.73 18.65 -9.88
N GLN A 383 -4.71 18.11 -10.56
CA GLN A 383 -4.86 17.61 -11.93
C GLN A 383 -5.65 16.30 -12.01
N MET A 384 -5.37 15.34 -11.12
CA MET A 384 -5.80 13.94 -11.28
C MET A 384 -7.06 13.61 -10.47
N ASP A 385 -7.27 14.24 -9.32
CA ASP A 385 -8.44 13.99 -8.47
C ASP A 385 -9.50 15.08 -8.64
N LEU A 386 -9.11 16.35 -8.57
CA LEU A 386 -10.05 17.47 -8.73
C LEU A 386 -10.39 17.73 -10.19
N ARG A 387 -9.48 17.37 -11.10
CA ARG A 387 -9.57 17.63 -12.54
C ARG A 387 -9.69 19.13 -12.86
N ASP A 388 -9.16 19.98 -11.98
CA ASP A 388 -9.04 21.41 -12.21
C ASP A 388 -7.78 21.66 -13.07
N ARG A 389 -8.01 21.89 -14.36
CA ARG A 389 -6.93 21.99 -15.35
C ARG A 389 -6.20 23.32 -15.28
N ASP A 390 -6.91 24.39 -14.94
CA ASP A 390 -6.36 25.74 -14.95
C ASP A 390 -5.51 25.97 -13.70
N GLU A 391 -5.98 25.51 -12.54
CA GLU A 391 -5.18 25.51 -11.32
C GLU A 391 -3.96 24.58 -11.44
N ALA A 392 -4.13 23.38 -12.03
CA ALA A 392 -3.02 22.47 -12.27
C ALA A 392 -1.94 23.06 -13.18
N GLU A 393 -2.33 23.77 -14.25
CA GLU A 393 -1.37 24.46 -15.12
C GLU A 393 -0.57 25.52 -14.34
N GLY A 394 -1.26 26.33 -13.53
CA GLY A 394 -0.62 27.32 -12.68
C GLY A 394 0.37 26.70 -11.70
N LEU A 395 0.00 25.61 -11.03
CA LEU A 395 0.88 24.88 -10.11
C LEU A 395 2.10 24.27 -10.82
N ALA A 396 1.91 23.73 -12.02
CA ALA A 396 3.01 23.16 -12.80
C ALA A 396 4.01 24.24 -13.25
N LEU A 397 3.52 25.38 -13.74
CA LEU A 397 4.36 26.52 -14.10
C LEU A 397 5.13 27.08 -12.88
N ALA A 398 4.48 27.18 -11.72
CA ALA A 398 5.13 27.59 -10.49
C ALA A 398 6.24 26.61 -10.06
N LEU A 399 6.01 25.31 -10.20
CA LEU A 399 7.01 24.28 -9.90
C LEU A 399 8.19 24.32 -10.87
N LEU A 400 7.94 24.57 -12.17
CA LEU A 400 9.00 24.80 -13.15
C LEU A 400 9.86 26.01 -12.81
N GLN A 401 9.23 27.17 -12.55
CA GLN A 401 9.95 28.39 -12.17
C GLN A 401 10.86 28.17 -10.96
N ARG A 402 10.36 27.44 -9.95
CA ARG A 402 11.12 27.17 -8.73
C ARG A 402 12.31 26.23 -8.93
N THR A 403 12.26 25.38 -9.95
CA THR A 403 13.29 24.37 -10.22
C THR A 403 14.32 24.79 -11.28
N GLN A 404 14.14 25.95 -11.92
CA GLN A 404 15.04 26.45 -12.98
C GLN A 404 16.46 26.79 -12.51
N THR A 405 16.62 27.31 -11.29
CA THR A 405 17.93 27.80 -10.80
C THR A 405 18.39 27.00 -9.58
N PRO A 406 19.35 26.07 -9.72
CA PRO A 406 19.91 25.35 -8.58
C PRO A 406 20.96 26.20 -7.84
N GLN A 407 20.99 26.13 -6.50
CA GLN A 407 22.03 26.78 -5.69
C GLN A 407 23.14 25.80 -5.28
N SER A 408 22.91 24.49 -5.38
CA SER A 408 23.90 23.43 -5.13
C SER A 408 23.74 22.23 -6.06
N ALA A 409 24.74 21.34 -6.10
CA ALA A 409 24.71 20.11 -6.92
C ALA A 409 23.64 19.10 -6.45
N GLU A 410 23.41 18.97 -5.13
CA GLU A 410 22.36 18.10 -4.59
C GLU A 410 20.96 18.66 -4.87
N GLU A 411 20.80 19.98 -4.72
CA GLU A 411 19.58 20.69 -5.09
C GLU A 411 19.34 20.61 -6.60
N SER A 412 20.39 20.66 -7.43
CA SER A 412 20.29 20.47 -8.88
C SER A 412 19.64 19.15 -9.26
N ARG A 413 20.02 18.04 -8.61
CA ARG A 413 19.39 16.73 -8.86
C ARG A 413 17.93 16.69 -8.41
N SER A 414 17.64 17.19 -7.21
CA SER A 414 16.25 17.23 -6.70
C SER A 414 15.37 18.13 -7.55
N ASN A 415 15.85 19.32 -7.93
CA ASN A 415 15.17 20.24 -8.84
C ASN A 415 14.87 19.57 -10.18
N ALA A 416 15.85 18.90 -10.79
CA ALA A 416 15.66 18.20 -12.05
C ALA A 416 14.55 17.12 -11.97
N ARG A 417 14.40 16.41 -10.84
CA ARG A 417 13.30 15.45 -10.64
C ARG A 417 11.92 16.12 -10.65
N PHE A 418 11.76 17.18 -9.87
CA PHE A 418 10.48 17.88 -9.76
C PHE A 418 10.18 18.72 -11.01
N HIS A 419 11.22 19.18 -11.72
CA HIS A 419 11.10 19.80 -13.02
C HIS A 419 10.59 18.81 -14.07
N ALA A 420 11.20 17.62 -14.15
CA ALA A 420 10.73 16.55 -15.03
C ALA A 420 9.27 16.18 -14.77
N TYR A 421 8.92 16.12 -13.48
CA TYR A 421 7.55 15.86 -13.07
C TYR A 421 6.57 16.94 -13.52
N ALA A 422 6.89 18.22 -13.32
CA ALA A 422 6.05 19.34 -13.75
C ALA A 422 5.88 19.38 -15.29
N CYS A 423 6.95 19.14 -16.05
CA CYS A 423 6.89 19.02 -17.52
C CYS A 423 5.89 17.94 -17.93
N LYS A 424 5.96 16.77 -17.27
CA LYS A 424 5.04 15.66 -17.54
C LYS A 424 3.58 15.98 -17.24
N MET A 425 3.32 16.72 -16.15
CA MET A 425 1.96 17.16 -15.83
C MET A 425 1.44 18.18 -16.86
N LEU A 426 2.27 19.11 -17.33
CA LEU A 426 1.92 20.04 -18.42
C LEU A 426 1.64 19.31 -19.73
N ALA A 427 2.48 18.33 -20.09
CA ALA A 427 2.27 17.53 -21.29
C ALA A 427 0.88 16.91 -21.31
N ARG A 428 0.42 16.33 -20.19
CA ARG A 428 -0.95 15.79 -20.08
C ARG A 428 -2.05 16.82 -20.33
N LEU A 429 -1.88 18.06 -19.82
CA LEU A 429 -2.83 19.15 -20.07
C LEU A 429 -2.86 19.55 -21.54
N GLN A 430 -1.69 19.61 -22.16
CA GLN A 430 -1.52 19.96 -23.56
C GLN A 430 -2.07 18.90 -24.50
N GLU A 431 -1.86 17.62 -24.21
CA GLU A 431 -2.47 16.51 -24.94
C GLU A 431 -3.99 16.56 -24.88
N HIS A 432 -4.56 16.89 -23.72
CA HIS A 432 -6.01 17.09 -23.59
C HIS A 432 -6.50 18.26 -24.46
N ARG A 433 -5.70 19.33 -24.57
CA ARG A 433 -5.97 20.47 -25.45
C ARG A 433 -5.62 20.20 -26.92
N GLN A 434 -5.11 19.01 -27.24
CA GLN A 434 -4.59 18.63 -28.56
C GLN A 434 -3.43 19.50 -29.05
N ASP A 435 -2.69 20.13 -28.12
CA ASP A 435 -1.44 20.81 -28.42
C ASP A 435 -0.29 19.80 -28.39
N TRP A 436 -0.23 19.00 -29.46
CA TRP A 436 0.68 17.87 -29.55
C TRP A 436 2.15 18.28 -29.55
N ALA A 437 2.48 19.42 -30.15
CA ALA A 437 3.86 19.91 -30.24
C ALA A 437 4.40 20.32 -28.87
N LEU A 438 3.64 21.12 -28.11
CA LEU A 438 4.05 21.50 -26.75
C LEU A 438 4.10 20.30 -25.81
N ALA A 439 3.19 19.35 -25.97
CA ALA A 439 3.20 18.12 -25.18
C ALA A 439 4.46 17.29 -25.46
N GLU A 440 4.84 17.13 -26.73
CA GLU A 440 6.06 16.43 -27.13
C GLU A 440 7.30 17.10 -26.52
N ASP A 441 7.42 18.42 -26.63
CA ASP A 441 8.54 19.18 -26.08
C ASP A 441 8.66 18.98 -24.56
N ASN A 442 7.54 19.05 -23.85
CA ASN A 442 7.50 18.79 -22.41
C ASN A 442 7.86 17.34 -22.05
N LEU A 443 7.43 16.34 -22.83
CA LEU A 443 7.79 14.94 -22.60
C LEU A 443 9.30 14.69 -22.81
N LYS A 444 9.88 15.28 -23.86
CA LYS A 444 11.34 15.22 -24.09
C LYS A 444 12.11 15.90 -22.96
N GLN A 445 11.70 17.10 -22.58
CA GLN A 445 12.30 17.83 -21.46
C GLN A 445 12.17 17.04 -20.15
N ALA A 446 11.05 16.35 -19.92
CA ALA A 446 10.89 15.49 -18.76
C ALA A 446 11.92 14.35 -18.73
N ILE A 447 12.18 13.70 -19.86
CA ILE A 447 13.19 12.64 -19.98
C ILE A 447 14.58 13.20 -19.69
N GLU A 448 14.97 14.30 -20.35
CA GLU A 448 16.30 14.93 -20.16
C GLU A 448 16.55 15.33 -18.70
N GLN A 449 15.56 15.95 -18.06
CA GLN A 449 15.65 16.36 -16.67
C GLN A 449 15.73 15.16 -15.72
N ARG A 450 15.07 14.06 -16.08
CA ARG A 450 15.14 12.83 -15.29
C ARG A 450 16.48 12.13 -15.43
N GLU A 451 17.09 12.12 -16.62
CA GLU A 451 18.46 11.67 -16.81
C GLU A 451 19.45 12.48 -15.96
N ALA A 452 19.32 13.82 -15.98
CA ALA A 452 20.13 14.71 -15.16
C ALA A 452 19.97 14.45 -13.65
N ALA A 453 18.74 14.17 -13.20
CA ALA A 453 18.47 13.87 -11.81
C ALA A 453 19.14 12.58 -11.29
N HIS A 454 19.17 11.54 -12.12
CA HIS A 454 19.62 10.20 -11.74
C HIS A 454 21.07 9.92 -12.13
N GLY A 455 21.67 10.74 -13.00
CA GLY A 455 23.07 10.65 -13.41
C GLY A 455 23.39 9.51 -14.37
N ASN A 456 22.39 8.73 -14.79
CA ASN A 456 22.48 7.75 -15.86
C ASN A 456 21.14 7.66 -16.61
N GLY A 457 21.19 7.31 -17.90
CA GLY A 457 20.00 7.15 -18.74
C GLY A 457 19.24 5.83 -18.54
N THR A 458 19.64 5.03 -17.55
CA THR A 458 19.14 3.66 -17.33
C THR A 458 18.18 3.54 -16.15
N ASP A 459 17.86 4.64 -15.46
CA ASP A 459 16.91 4.63 -14.35
C ASP A 459 15.51 4.18 -14.79
N LEU A 460 14.82 3.40 -13.96
CA LEU A 460 13.47 2.87 -14.23
C LEU A 460 12.48 3.97 -14.61
N ARG A 461 12.60 5.16 -14.02
CA ARG A 461 11.67 6.26 -14.28
C ARG A 461 11.96 6.94 -15.61
N VAL A 462 13.22 6.96 -16.07
CA VAL A 462 13.58 7.44 -17.41
C VAL A 462 12.95 6.51 -18.45
N ILE A 463 13.14 5.20 -18.28
CA ILE A 463 12.54 4.18 -19.17
C ILE A 463 11.01 4.35 -19.23
N ARG A 464 10.37 4.61 -18.08
CA ARG A 464 8.93 4.86 -18.03
C ARG A 464 8.49 6.11 -18.78
N ASP A 465 9.16 7.23 -18.57
CA ASP A 465 8.83 8.47 -19.28
C ASP A 465 9.05 8.30 -20.80
N MET A 466 10.00 7.45 -21.23
CA MET A 466 10.15 7.07 -22.65
C MET A 466 8.97 6.25 -23.18
N TRP A 467 8.40 5.32 -22.39
CA TRP A 467 7.16 4.64 -22.80
C TRP A 467 5.97 5.61 -22.90
N GLU A 468 5.90 6.62 -22.04
CA GLU A 468 4.88 7.68 -22.13
C GLU A 468 5.05 8.49 -23.43
N LEU A 469 6.29 8.86 -23.80
CA LEU A 469 6.60 9.52 -25.08
C LEU A 469 6.30 8.63 -26.30
N ALA A 470 6.62 7.35 -26.26
CA ALA A 470 6.24 6.42 -27.33
C ALA A 470 4.71 6.33 -27.49
N GLY A 471 3.97 6.31 -26.37
CA GLY A 471 2.51 6.36 -26.37
C GLY A 471 1.95 7.67 -26.94
N HIS A 472 2.65 8.80 -26.72
CA HIS A 472 2.34 10.07 -27.37
C HIS A 472 2.51 9.96 -28.89
N TYR A 473 3.65 9.47 -29.38
CA TYR A 473 3.91 9.31 -30.81
C TYR A 473 2.87 8.44 -31.52
N LYS A 474 2.44 7.34 -30.90
CA LYS A 474 1.33 6.52 -31.44
C LYS A 474 0.03 7.30 -31.56
N ARG A 475 -0.33 8.10 -30.55
CA ARG A 475 -1.59 8.90 -30.58
C ARG A 475 -1.61 9.95 -31.68
N VAL A 476 -0.46 10.47 -32.07
CA VAL A 476 -0.34 11.45 -33.16
C VAL A 476 -0.05 10.81 -34.52
N GLY A 477 -0.06 9.47 -34.63
CA GLY A 477 0.16 8.74 -35.87
C GLY A 477 1.61 8.69 -36.35
N ARG A 478 2.58 8.88 -35.45
CA ARG A 478 4.02 8.87 -35.73
C ARG A 478 4.65 7.54 -35.31
N ASP A 479 4.26 6.48 -36.00
CA ASP A 479 4.62 5.11 -35.61
C ASP A 479 6.12 4.84 -35.65
N ALA A 480 6.85 5.42 -36.61
CA ALA A 480 8.31 5.24 -36.71
C ALA A 480 9.04 5.81 -35.49
N GLU A 481 8.67 7.01 -35.04
CA GLU A 481 9.24 7.61 -33.84
C GLU A 481 8.82 6.88 -32.56
N ALA A 482 7.59 6.35 -32.52
CA ALA A 482 7.14 5.50 -31.42
C ALA A 482 7.99 4.23 -31.32
N GLU A 483 8.21 3.53 -32.43
CA GLU A 483 9.03 2.31 -32.50
C GLU A 483 10.48 2.58 -32.10
N GLN A 484 11.07 3.67 -32.61
CA GLN A 484 12.42 4.08 -32.23
C GLN A 484 12.53 4.37 -30.73
N THR A 485 11.57 5.10 -30.17
CA THR A 485 11.54 5.41 -28.72
C THR A 485 11.41 4.15 -27.87
N VAL A 486 10.58 3.18 -28.30
CA VAL A 486 10.45 1.87 -27.64
C VAL A 486 11.76 1.10 -27.73
N TYR A 487 12.43 1.08 -28.88
CA TYR A 487 13.72 0.42 -29.06
C TYR A 487 14.76 0.97 -28.08
N ASP A 488 14.87 2.30 -27.97
CA ASP A 488 15.81 2.96 -27.07
C ASP A 488 15.46 2.68 -25.59
N ALA A 489 14.18 2.68 -25.22
CA ALA A 489 13.72 2.34 -23.87
C ALA A 489 14.07 0.89 -23.51
N VAL A 490 13.89 -0.06 -24.43
CA VAL A 490 14.26 -1.46 -24.24
C VAL A 490 15.77 -1.63 -24.10
N SER A 491 16.57 -0.91 -24.90
CA SER A 491 18.04 -0.95 -24.77
C SER A 491 18.51 -0.45 -23.41
N ARG A 492 17.89 0.62 -22.88
CA ARG A 492 18.17 1.12 -21.53
C ARG A 492 17.73 0.15 -20.43
N ALA A 493 16.58 -0.50 -20.60
CA ALA A 493 16.13 -1.55 -19.70
C ALA A 493 17.11 -2.73 -19.68
N GLU A 494 17.64 -3.14 -20.83
CA GLU A 494 18.66 -4.17 -20.92
C GLU A 494 19.93 -3.79 -20.16
N MET A 495 20.43 -2.56 -20.33
CA MET A 495 21.59 -2.07 -19.57
C MET A 495 21.34 -2.07 -18.06
N LEU A 496 20.16 -1.63 -17.61
CA LEU A 496 19.74 -1.64 -16.21
C LEU A 496 19.70 -3.06 -15.59
N LEU A 497 19.41 -4.06 -16.41
CA LEU A 497 19.27 -5.45 -15.97
C LEU A 497 20.59 -6.23 -16.02
N ARG A 498 21.54 -5.80 -16.86
CA ARG A 498 22.88 -6.42 -16.98
C ARG A 498 23.82 -6.10 -15.82
N THR A 499 23.59 -5.03 -15.06
CA THR A 499 24.41 -4.67 -13.88
C THR A 499 24.23 -5.60 -12.66
N ILE A 500 23.69 -6.80 -12.85
CA ILE A 500 23.29 -7.75 -11.78
C ILE A 500 23.89 -9.15 -12.01
N GLU A 501 24.68 -9.32 -13.06
CA GLU A 501 25.70 -10.38 -13.12
C GLU A 501 26.97 -9.88 -12.42
#